data_AF-A0A2A8H025-F1
#
_entry.id   AF-A0A2A8H025-F1
#
_cell.length_a   1.000
_cell.length_b   1.000
_cell.length_c   1.000
_cell.angle_alpha   90.00
_cell.angle_beta   90.00
_cell.angle_gamma   90.00
#
_symmetry.space_group_name_H-M   'P 1'
#
loop_
_entity.id
_entity.type
_entity.pdbx_description
1 polymer ?
#
loop_
_entity_poly.entity_id
_entity_poly.type
_entity_poly.pdbx_seq_one_letter_code
_entity_poly.pdbx_strand_id
1 'polypeptide(L)' 'MTLFLFIIGLIFLILAIISLGIFNKRRPTRSSQERAFFYLLLSIACLGLCIATYVFRLKII' A
#
# COMPACT_ATOMS: atom_id res chain seq x y z
N MET A 1 10.48 9.42 10.41
CA MET A 1 9.03 9.51 10.17
C MET A 1 8.65 9.09 8.76
N THR A 2 9.26 9.67 7.72
CA THR A 2 9.09 9.25 6.31
C THR A 2 9.47 7.80 6.05
N LEU A 3 10.65 7.34 6.52
CA LEU A 3 11.08 5.95 6.35
C LEU A 3 10.09 4.93 6.98
N PHE A 4 9.47 5.31 8.11
CA PHE A 4 8.49 4.47 8.80
C PHE A 4 7.18 4.36 7.99
N LEU A 5 6.66 5.48 7.48
CA LEU A 5 5.49 5.48 6.59
C LEU A 5 5.73 4.70 5.30
N PHE A 6 6.96 4.77 4.77
CA PHE A 6 7.36 3.98 3.61
C PHE A 6 7.30 2.48 3.89
N ILE A 7 7.90 2.03 5.00
CA ILE A 7 7.89 0.62 5.40
C ILE A 7 6.45 0.12 5.65
N ILE A 8 5.61 0.91 6.33
CA ILE A 8 4.19 0.58 6.53
C ILE A 8 3.45 0.45 5.20
N GLY A 9 3.68 1.40 4.28
CA GLY A 9 3.08 1.37 2.94
C GLY A 9 3.45 0.10 2.18
N LEU A 10 4.72 -0.33 2.26
CA LEU A 10 5.19 -1.58 1.67
C LEU A 10 4.54 -2.82 2.30
N ILE A 11 4.39 -2.86 3.62
CA ILE A 11 3.73 -3.98 4.32
C ILE A 11 2.28 -4.13 3.82
N PHE A 12 1.52 -3.03 3.76
CA PHE A 12 0.15 -3.07 3.24
C PHE A 12 0.08 -3.45 1.76
N LEU A 13 1.06 -3.03 0.95
CA LEU A 13 1.13 -3.44 -0.45
C LEU A 13 1.31 -4.95 -0.60
N ILE A 14 2.21 -5.54 0.20
CA ILE A 14 2.47 -6.99 0.20
C ILE A 14 1.20 -7.74 0.64
N LEU A 15 0.53 -7.28 1.71
CA LEU A 15 -0.73 -7.87 2.16
C LEU A 15 -1.84 -7.76 1.10
N ALA A 16 -1.92 -6.65 0.39
CA ALA A 16 -2.88 -6.47 -0.71
C ALA A 16 -2.64 -7.51 -1.82
N ILE A 17 -1.39 -7.69 -2.25
CA ILE A 17 -1.00 -8.66 -3.30
C ILE A 17 -1.31 -10.10 -2.86
N ILE A 18 -1.00 -10.45 -1.61
CA ILE A 18 -1.29 -11.78 -1.06
C ILE A 18 -2.81 -12.01 -0.99
N SER A 19 -3.58 -11.03 -0.50
CA SER A 19 -5.03 -11.12 -0.39
C SER A 19 -5.73 -11.19 -1.76
N LEU A 20 -5.15 -10.59 -2.80
CA LEU A 20 -5.66 -10.67 -4.16
C LEU A 20 -5.44 -12.06 -4.78
N GLY A 21 -4.59 -12.89 -4.14
CA GLY A 21 -4.42 -14.29 -4.52
C GLY A 21 -3.73 -14.47 -5.86
N ILE A 22 -2.98 -13.48 -6.35
CA ILE A 22 -2.32 -13.50 -7.67
C ILE A 22 -1.42 -14.74 -7.83
N PHE A 23 -0.80 -15.19 -6.74
CA PHE A 23 0.09 -16.36 -6.72
C PHE A 23 -0.63 -17.69 -6.47
N ASN A 24 -1.95 -17.68 -6.24
CA ASN A 24 -2.73 -18.88 -5.95
C ASN A 24 -3.70 -19.16 -7.10
N LYS A 25 -3.72 -20.38 -7.65
CA LYS A 25 -4.62 -20.76 -8.77
C LYS A 25 -6.12 -20.76 -8.37
N ARG A 26 -6.45 -20.54 -7.10
CA ARG A 26 -7.83 -20.43 -6.62
C ARG A 26 -8.36 -19.03 -6.91
N ARG A 27 -9.55 -18.94 -7.49
CA ARG A 27 -10.22 -17.65 -7.71
C ARG A 27 -10.40 -16.95 -6.35
N PRO A 28 -9.94 -15.69 -6.21
CA PRO A 28 -10.13 -14.94 -4.98
C PRO A 28 -11.63 -14.76 -4.71
N THR A 29 -12.05 -14.91 -3.45
CA THR A 29 -13.43 -14.64 -3.06
C THR A 29 -13.70 -13.14 -3.11
N ARG A 30 -14.96 -12.74 -3.27
CA ARG A 30 -15.39 -11.33 -3.21
C ARG A 30 -14.88 -10.63 -1.93
N SER A 31 -14.97 -11.31 -0.80
CA SER A 31 -14.44 -10.83 0.50
C SER A 31 -12.91 -10.71 0.56
N SER A 32 -12.17 -11.47 -0.25
CA SER A 32 -10.70 -11.36 -0.36
C SER A 32 -10.31 -10.15 -1.22
N GLN A 33 -11.08 -9.88 -2.28
CA GLN A 33 -10.87 -8.72 -3.14
C GLN A 33 -11.18 -7.40 -2.41
N GLU A 34 -12.28 -7.35 -1.64
CA GLU A 34 -12.64 -6.17 -0.85
C GLU A 34 -11.55 -5.85 0.18
N ARG A 35 -11.02 -6.86 0.89
CA ARG A 35 -9.87 -6.67 1.81
C ARG A 35 -8.60 -6.24 1.08
N ALA A 36 -8.30 -6.84 -0.06
CA ALA A 36 -7.14 -6.45 -0.88
C ALA A 36 -7.24 -4.99 -1.31
N PHE A 37 -8.43 -4.52 -1.68
CA PHE A 37 -8.68 -3.13 -2.03
C PHE A 37 -8.44 -2.18 -0.85
N PHE A 38 -8.92 -2.52 0.35
CA PHE A 38 -8.64 -1.71 1.56
C PHE A 38 -7.14 -1.63 1.86
N TYR A 39 -6.41 -2.75 1.79
CA TYR A 39 -4.96 -2.75 1.97
C TYR A 39 -4.23 -1.93 0.90
N LEU A 40 -4.68 -2.00 -0.35
CA LEU A 40 -4.14 -1.21 -1.45
C LEU A 40 -4.35 0.29 -1.22
N LEU A 41 -5.55 0.70 -0.84
CA LEU A 41 -5.89 2.09 -0.57
C LEU A 41 -5.02 2.67 0.56
N LEU A 42 -4.85 1.91 1.64
CA LEU A 42 -4.03 2.32 2.77
C LEU A 42 -2.54 2.40 2.40
N SER A 43 -2.04 1.46 1.60
CA SER A 43 -0.69 1.50 1.06
C SER A 43 -0.44 2.77 0.24
N ILE A 44 -1.34 3.09 -0.70
CA ILE A 44 -1.25 4.29 -1.54
C ILE A 44 -1.26 5.56 -0.68
N ALA A 45 -2.13 5.64 0.33
CA ALA A 45 -2.17 6.80 1.23
C ALA A 45 -0.85 6.99 2.01
N CYS A 46 -0.28 5.91 2.56
CA CYS A 46 1.00 5.97 3.28
C CYS A 46 2.17 6.35 2.37
N LEU A 47 2.24 5.76 1.17
CA LEU A 47 3.28 6.07 0.19
C LEU A 47 3.14 7.50 -0.35
N GLY A 48 1.91 7.95 -0.63
CA GLY A 48 1.60 9.31 -1.07
C GLY A 48 2.02 10.35 -0.03
N LEU A 49 1.69 10.13 1.25
CA LEU A 49 2.16 10.98 2.34
C LEU A 49 3.68 10.99 2.47
N CYS A 50 4.33 9.84 2.27
CA CYS A 50 5.78 9.73 2.29
C CYS A 50 6.43 10.55 1.15
N ILE A 51 5.87 10.47 -0.06
CA ILE A 51 6.36 11.24 -1.21
C ILE A 51 6.11 12.73 -0.97
N ALA A 52 4.92 13.13 -0.55
CA ALA A 52 4.59 14.54 -0.29
C ALA A 52 5.53 15.14 0.76
N THR A 53 5.72 14.46 1.90
CA THR A 53 6.63 14.93 2.95
C THR A 53 8.09 14.98 2.48
N TYR A 54 8.51 14.06 1.62
CA TYR A 54 9.84 14.09 1.00
C TYR A 54 10.01 15.28 0.04
N VAL A 55 9.02 15.55 -0.80
CA VAL A 55 9.00 16.70 -1.73
C VAL A 55 9.04 18.03 -0.98
N PHE A 56 8.22 18.18 0.08
CA PHE A 56 8.26 19.37 0.95
C PHE A 56 9.62 19.54 1.63
N ARG A 57 10.26 18.45 2.08
CA ARG A 57 11.62 18.47 2.65
C ARG A 57 12.67 18.94 1.63
N LEU A 58 12.52 18.55 0.36
CA LEU A 58 13.44 18.91 -0.71
C LEU A 58 13.32 20.36 -1.16
N LYS A 59 12.32 21.13 -0.69
CA LYS A 59 12.05 22.50 -1.14
C LYS A 59 12.04 22.61 -2.68
N ILE A 60 11.41 21.64 -3.34
CA ILE A 60 11.08 21.76 -4.78
C ILE A 60 9.95 22.79 -5.00
N ILE A 61 9.48 23.42 -3.91
CA ILE A 61 8.63 24.62 -3.84
C ILE A 61 9.39 25.67 -3.02
#